data_AF-A0A838FF78-F1
#
_entry.id   AF-A0A838FF78-F1
#
_cell.length_a   1.000
_cell.length_b   1.000
_cell.length_c   1.000
_cell.angle_alpha   90.00
_cell.angle_beta   90.00
_cell.angle_gamma   90.00
#
_symmetry.space_group_name_H-M   'P 1'
#
loop_
_entity.id
_entity.type
_entity.pdbx_description
1 polymer ?
#
loop_
_entity_poly.entity_id
_entity_poly.type
_entity_poly.pdbx_seq_one_letter_code
_entity_poly.pdbx_strand_id
1 'polypeptide(L)'
;MAVGLSSGVKTREAVPKARARADGAAIPLDELDRRLLNLLQGRFPLEPRPFLRVAELAETDEDDVLRRTQRLVDERIIRQVTPIFDTRVLGYSSMLVAAKVDPENPHRAARAINAHPGVTHNYLRNHDFNMWFTIATEPGSALGVEGTLEVLGREAGAESMRQLPTLKLFKIRMDLEMEGDTGDLSSAGVVEEPHEPEVIEATEMDVAVIRALQGDMPIAPEPYAPAAAEIGVDQAALLDHLESMRERKALRRVAAILFHRR
;
A
#
# COMPACT_ATOMS: atom_id res chain seq x y z
N MET A 1 12.66 -57.17 -33.14
CA MET A 1 13.68 -56.11 -33.05
C MET A 1 13.08 -54.96 -32.28
N ALA A 2 13.58 -54.71 -31.06
CA ALA A 2 13.20 -53.57 -30.24
C ALA A 2 14.13 -52.40 -30.58
N VAL A 3 13.58 -51.22 -30.85
CA VAL A 3 14.34 -49.97 -30.91
C VAL A 3 13.73 -49.04 -29.87
N GLY A 4 14.44 -48.86 -28.76
CA GLY A 4 14.08 -47.94 -27.70
C GLY A 4 14.44 -46.51 -28.08
N LEU A 5 13.52 -45.58 -27.84
CA LEU A 5 13.81 -44.15 -27.85
C LEU A 5 13.78 -43.67 -26.39
N SER A 6 14.98 -43.33 -25.90
CA SER A 6 15.22 -42.74 -24.59
C SER A 6 14.73 -41.29 -24.58
N SER A 7 13.74 -40.99 -23.74
CA SER A 7 13.27 -39.63 -23.44
C SER A 7 14.11 -39.03 -22.30
N GLY A 8 15.23 -38.42 -22.64
CA GLY A 8 16.02 -37.63 -21.68
C GLY A 8 15.38 -36.27 -21.43
N VAL A 9 14.48 -36.17 -20.44
CA VAL A 9 14.06 -34.88 -19.88
C VAL A 9 15.23 -34.35 -19.03
N LYS A 10 15.92 -33.32 -19.52
CA LYS A 10 16.92 -32.60 -18.72
C LYS A 10 16.20 -31.68 -17.74
N THR A 11 16.11 -32.08 -16.49
CA THR A 11 15.80 -31.17 -15.37
C THR A 11 16.97 -30.20 -15.21
N ARG A 12 16.77 -28.92 -15.56
CA ARG A 12 17.69 -27.85 -15.17
C ARG A 12 17.32 -27.44 -13.74
N GLU A 13 18.18 -27.75 -12.78
CA GLU A 13 18.11 -27.13 -11.46
C GLU A 13 18.24 -25.61 -11.61
N ALA A 14 17.31 -24.88 -10.99
CA ALA A 14 17.33 -23.43 -10.97
C ALA A 14 18.45 -22.97 -10.03
N VAL A 15 19.58 -22.57 -10.61
CA VAL A 15 20.65 -21.89 -9.85
C VAL A 15 20.18 -20.45 -9.57
N PRO A 16 20.08 -20.01 -8.30
CA PRO A 16 19.69 -18.64 -7.99
C PRO A 16 20.75 -17.70 -8.53
N LYS A 17 20.37 -16.84 -9.49
CA LYS A 17 21.24 -15.73 -9.89
C LYS A 17 21.26 -14.72 -8.75
N ALA A 18 22.31 -14.74 -7.93
CA ALA A 18 22.65 -13.63 -7.07
C ALA A 18 22.91 -12.40 -7.96
N ARG A 19 21.90 -11.53 -8.08
CA ARG A 19 22.00 -10.27 -8.82
C ARG A 19 22.37 -9.18 -7.82
N ALA A 20 23.64 -8.77 -7.82
CA ALA A 20 24.07 -7.56 -7.12
C ALA A 20 23.42 -6.33 -7.79
N ARG A 21 22.81 -5.46 -7.00
CA ARG A 21 22.19 -4.20 -7.43
C ARG A 21 23.03 -3.03 -6.92
N ALA A 22 23.22 -2.01 -7.76
CA ALA A 22 24.06 -0.85 -7.45
C ALA A 22 23.44 0.09 -6.40
N ASP A 23 22.10 0.21 -6.33
CA ASP A 23 21.41 1.21 -5.48
C ASP A 23 20.15 0.67 -4.75
N GLY A 24 20.07 -0.65 -4.58
CA GLY A 24 19.05 -1.29 -3.75
C GLY A 24 19.76 -2.25 -2.83
N ALA A 25 19.66 -2.04 -1.52
CA ALA A 25 20.30 -2.88 -0.53
C ALA A 25 19.88 -4.34 -0.77
N ALA A 26 20.76 -5.11 -1.40
CA ALA A 26 20.74 -6.55 -1.29
C ALA A 26 21.52 -6.90 -0.02
N ILE A 27 21.12 -6.33 1.12
CA ILE A 27 21.61 -6.84 2.38
C ILE A 27 21.11 -8.28 2.50
N PRO A 28 21.97 -9.24 2.87
CA PRO A 28 21.51 -10.59 3.15
C PRO A 28 20.48 -10.53 4.27
N LEU A 29 19.24 -10.94 3.96
CA LEU A 29 18.21 -11.16 4.97
C LEU A 29 18.49 -12.51 5.61
N ASP A 30 18.64 -12.55 6.93
CA ASP A 30 18.66 -13.81 7.66
C ASP A 30 17.24 -14.35 7.88
N GLU A 31 17.14 -15.51 8.52
CA GLU A 31 15.84 -16.16 8.73
C GLU A 31 14.90 -15.33 9.61
N LEU A 32 15.44 -14.70 10.66
CA LEU A 32 14.67 -13.86 11.55
C LEU A 32 14.16 -12.60 10.81
N ASP A 33 14.98 -11.99 9.95
CA ASP A 33 14.54 -10.85 9.14
C ASP A 33 13.36 -11.21 8.23
N ARG A 34 13.38 -12.39 7.61
CA ARG A 34 12.28 -12.87 6.74
C ARG A 34 11.00 -13.10 7.54
N ARG A 35 11.11 -13.75 8.71
CA ARG A 35 10.00 -13.93 9.65
C ARG A 35 9.40 -12.60 10.09
N LEU A 36 10.24 -11.64 10.47
CA LEU A 36 9.79 -10.30 10.86
C LEU A 36 9.07 -9.60 9.72
N LEU A 37 9.60 -9.66 8.49
CA LEU A 37 8.93 -9.09 7.32
C LEU A 37 7.55 -9.72 7.07
N ASN A 38 7.40 -11.03 7.26
CA ASN A 38 6.11 -11.72 7.17
C ASN A 38 5.13 -11.23 8.26
N LEU A 39 5.56 -11.18 9.52
CA LEU A 39 4.73 -10.73 10.64
C LEU A 39 4.30 -9.27 10.51
N LEU A 40 5.25 -8.38 10.15
CA LEU A 40 4.99 -6.94 10.05
C LEU A 40 4.09 -6.57 8.85
N GLN A 41 4.14 -7.32 7.73
CA GLN A 41 3.26 -7.07 6.58
C GLN A 41 1.80 -7.49 6.84
N GLY A 42 1.61 -8.61 7.55
CA GLY A 42 0.31 -9.27 7.64
C GLY A 42 -0.42 -9.10 8.97
N ARG A 43 0.30 -8.93 10.09
CA ARG A 43 -0.23 -9.14 11.45
C ARG A 43 0.22 -8.09 12.47
N PHE A 44 0.47 -6.84 12.07
CA PHE A 44 0.86 -5.80 13.03
C PHE A 44 -0.30 -5.50 14.01
N PRO A 45 -0.12 -5.69 15.34
CA PRO A 45 -1.22 -5.56 16.30
C PRO A 45 -1.65 -4.13 16.59
N LEU A 46 -2.93 -3.97 16.95
CA LEU A 46 -3.48 -2.75 17.58
C LEU A 46 -3.34 -2.89 19.11
N GLU A 47 -2.11 -2.85 19.60
CA GLU A 47 -1.78 -3.00 21.02
C GLU A 47 -0.87 -1.86 21.47
N PRO A 48 -0.79 -1.56 22.78
CA PRO A 48 0.11 -0.52 23.29
C PRO A 48 1.58 -0.74 22.92
N ARG A 49 2.01 -2.01 22.92
CA ARG A 49 3.38 -2.43 22.57
C ARG A 49 3.38 -3.49 21.46
N PRO A 50 3.07 -3.10 20.21
CA PRO A 50 2.87 -4.07 19.14
C PRO A 50 4.17 -4.79 18.74
N PHE A 51 5.34 -4.15 18.92
CA PHE A 51 6.64 -4.79 18.65
C PHE A 51 7.00 -5.87 19.67
N LEU A 52 6.60 -5.72 20.94
CA LEU A 52 6.71 -6.79 21.93
C LEU A 52 5.92 -8.02 21.47
N ARG A 53 4.69 -7.81 21.00
CA ARG A 53 3.85 -8.89 20.50
C ARG A 53 4.44 -9.55 19.24
N VAL A 54 5.06 -8.78 18.35
CA VAL A 54 5.82 -9.31 17.21
C VAL A 54 7.02 -10.13 17.69
N ALA A 55 7.72 -9.70 18.73
CA ALA A 55 8.87 -10.40 19.29
C ALA A 55 8.47 -11.77 19.87
N GLU A 56 7.36 -11.83 20.62
CA GLU A 56 6.79 -13.09 21.13
C GLU A 56 6.47 -14.07 20.00
N LEU A 57 5.84 -13.58 18.92
CA LEU A 57 5.49 -14.42 17.76
C LEU A 57 6.73 -14.84 16.95
N ALA A 58 7.78 -14.03 16.97
CA ALA A 58 9.04 -14.33 16.29
C ALA A 58 10.00 -15.15 17.16
N GLU A 59 9.66 -15.41 18.42
CA GLU A 59 10.48 -16.08 19.44
C GLU A 59 11.83 -15.36 19.68
N THR A 60 11.77 -14.02 19.84
CA THR A 60 12.93 -13.17 20.09
C THR A 60 12.59 -12.04 21.07
N ASP A 61 13.56 -11.16 21.33
CA ASP A 61 13.42 -10.02 22.24
C ASP A 61 12.93 -8.77 21.51
N GLU A 62 12.13 -7.93 22.18
CA GLU A 62 11.60 -6.68 21.59
C GLU A 62 12.69 -5.75 21.06
N ASP A 63 13.80 -5.63 21.80
CA ASP A 63 14.94 -4.80 21.38
C ASP A 63 15.55 -5.30 20.06
N ASP A 64 15.59 -6.61 19.83
CA ASP A 64 16.10 -7.16 18.56
C ASP A 64 15.14 -6.88 17.41
N VAL A 65 13.83 -7.01 17.65
CA VAL A 65 12.80 -6.66 16.66
C VAL A 65 12.88 -5.19 16.27
N LEU A 66 12.95 -4.29 17.24
CA LEU A 66 13.04 -2.84 16.98
C LEU A 66 14.29 -2.50 16.19
N ARG A 67 15.45 -3.00 16.64
CA ARG A 67 16.74 -2.78 15.96
C ARG A 67 16.74 -3.30 14.52
N ARG A 68 16.23 -4.52 14.30
CA ARG A 68 16.17 -5.14 12.96
C ARG A 68 15.18 -4.42 12.07
N THR A 69 14.00 -4.07 12.58
CA THR A 69 12.99 -3.33 11.82
C THR A 69 13.53 -1.96 11.41
N GLN A 70 14.18 -1.23 12.31
CA GLN A 70 14.80 0.05 12.00
C GLN A 70 15.87 -0.11 10.92
N ARG A 71 16.75 -1.11 11.04
CA ARG A 71 17.73 -1.44 9.98
C ARG A 71 17.05 -1.70 8.63
N LEU A 72 15.94 -2.44 8.61
CA LEU A 72 15.20 -2.73 7.37
C LEU A 72 14.54 -1.48 6.76
N VAL A 73 14.16 -0.51 7.58
CA VAL A 73 13.71 0.82 7.12
C VAL A 73 14.88 1.62 6.54
N ASP A 74 16.00 1.69 7.26
CA ASP A 74 17.19 2.44 6.87
C ASP A 74 17.79 1.92 5.54
N GLU A 75 17.81 0.59 5.39
CA GLU A 75 18.26 -0.11 4.18
C GLU A 75 17.21 -0.12 3.06
N ARG A 76 16.07 0.57 3.26
CA ARG A 76 15.00 0.73 2.27
C ARG A 76 14.44 -0.60 1.78
N ILE A 77 14.30 -1.57 2.68
CA ILE A 77 13.53 -2.80 2.46
C ILE A 77 12.07 -2.55 2.87
N ILE A 78 11.87 -2.05 4.08
CA ILE A 78 10.60 -1.52 4.56
C ILE A 78 10.53 -0.05 4.12
N ARG A 79 9.45 0.33 3.45
CA ARG A 79 9.15 1.71 3.10
C ARG A 79 8.63 2.48 4.31
N GLN A 80 7.65 1.91 5.00
CA GLN A 80 6.99 2.52 6.15
C GLN A 80 6.18 1.47 6.90
N VAL A 81 5.97 1.67 8.21
CA VAL A 81 4.92 1.00 8.99
C VAL A 81 3.80 2.01 9.19
N THR A 82 2.59 1.68 8.75
CA THR A 82 1.48 2.65 8.79
C THR A 82 0.12 1.94 8.83
N PRO A 83 -0.93 2.57 9.39
CA PRO A 83 -2.30 2.13 9.20
C PRO A 83 -2.76 2.31 7.75
N ILE A 84 -3.52 1.35 7.25
CA ILE A 84 -4.06 1.34 5.89
C ILE A 84 -5.57 1.55 5.98
N PHE A 85 -6.02 2.77 5.71
CA PHE A 85 -7.44 3.13 5.71
C PHE A 85 -8.13 2.76 4.38
N ASP A 86 -9.43 2.43 4.43
CA ASP A 86 -10.26 2.27 3.23
C ASP A 86 -10.92 3.59 2.87
N THR A 87 -10.31 4.31 1.93
CA THR A 87 -10.80 5.61 1.46
C THR A 87 -12.23 5.55 0.91
N ARG A 88 -12.68 4.40 0.38
CA ARG A 88 -14.05 4.25 -0.13
C ARG A 88 -15.08 4.22 1.00
N VAL A 89 -14.76 3.53 2.10
CA VAL A 89 -15.60 3.54 3.32
C VAL A 89 -15.67 4.96 3.90
N LEU A 90 -14.56 5.71 3.80
CA LEU A 90 -14.47 7.12 4.20
C LEU A 90 -15.09 8.11 3.18
N GLY A 91 -15.79 7.62 2.15
CA GLY A 91 -16.53 8.45 1.20
C GLY A 91 -15.67 9.16 0.14
N TYR A 92 -14.39 8.84 0.02
CA TYR A 92 -13.56 9.35 -1.09
C TYR A 92 -13.98 8.69 -2.40
N SER A 93 -14.16 9.51 -3.42
CA SER A 93 -14.29 9.04 -4.79
C SER A 93 -12.90 8.91 -5.41
N SER A 94 -12.61 7.78 -6.06
CA SER A 94 -11.35 7.57 -6.75
C SER A 94 -11.55 6.86 -8.08
N MET A 95 -10.82 7.29 -9.10
CA MET A 95 -10.90 6.70 -10.43
C MET A 95 -9.60 6.81 -11.20
N LEU A 96 -9.49 5.99 -12.24
CA LEU A 96 -8.51 6.18 -13.29
C LEU A 96 -9.04 7.19 -14.31
N VAL A 97 -8.17 8.06 -14.78
CA VAL A 97 -8.49 9.03 -15.83
C VAL A 97 -7.45 8.92 -16.93
N ALA A 98 -7.94 8.86 -18.17
CA ALA A 98 -7.12 8.90 -19.37
C ALA A 98 -7.36 10.23 -20.09
N ALA A 99 -6.32 11.03 -20.25
CA ALA A 99 -6.34 12.31 -20.94
C ALA A 99 -5.60 12.21 -22.28
N LYS A 100 -6.16 12.84 -23.30
CA LYS A 100 -5.51 13.10 -24.58
C LYS A 100 -4.93 14.49 -24.52
N VAL A 101 -3.60 14.57 -24.53
CA VAL A 101 -2.83 15.82 -24.42
C VAL A 101 -1.83 15.90 -25.57
N ASP A 102 -1.28 17.09 -25.81
CA ASP A 102 -0.25 17.29 -26.84
C ASP A 102 0.94 16.31 -26.66
N PRO A 103 1.16 15.39 -27.63
CA PRO A 103 2.26 14.42 -27.57
C PRO A 103 3.64 15.05 -27.73
N GLU A 104 3.76 16.26 -28.31
CA GLU A 104 5.02 16.97 -28.45
C GLU A 104 5.43 17.65 -27.13
N ASN A 105 4.45 18.07 -26.31
CA ASN A 105 4.68 18.78 -25.04
C ASN A 105 3.95 18.18 -23.82
N PRO A 106 4.08 16.86 -23.55
CA PRO A 106 3.31 16.20 -22.49
C PRO A 106 3.68 16.70 -21.09
N HIS A 107 4.90 17.21 -20.89
CA HIS A 107 5.34 17.69 -19.57
C HIS A 107 4.54 18.88 -19.04
N ARG A 108 3.97 19.72 -19.91
CA ARG A 108 3.11 20.82 -19.49
C ARG A 108 1.83 20.29 -18.83
N ALA A 109 1.15 19.38 -19.51
CA ALA A 109 -0.04 18.72 -19.00
C ALA A 109 0.25 17.93 -17.71
N ALA A 110 1.36 17.20 -17.69
CA ALA A 110 1.76 16.42 -16.52
C ALA A 110 1.97 17.31 -15.28
N ARG A 111 2.59 18.49 -15.43
CA ARG A 111 2.77 19.43 -14.31
C ARG A 111 1.44 19.94 -13.75
N ALA A 112 0.49 20.28 -14.62
CA ALA A 112 -0.84 20.73 -14.18
C ALA A 112 -1.59 19.62 -13.43
N ILE A 113 -1.58 18.40 -13.98
CA ILE A 113 -2.22 17.24 -13.35
C ILE A 113 -1.56 16.88 -12.01
N ASN A 114 -0.23 16.89 -11.94
CA ASN A 114 0.51 16.56 -10.73
C ASN A 114 0.35 17.59 -9.60
N ALA A 115 -0.13 18.79 -9.90
CA ALA A 115 -0.34 19.83 -8.89
C ALA A 115 -1.57 19.54 -7.99
N HIS A 116 -2.49 18.68 -8.43
CA HIS A 116 -3.67 18.34 -7.64
C HIS A 116 -3.31 17.33 -6.53
N PRO A 117 -3.65 17.60 -5.25
CA PRO A 117 -3.25 16.77 -4.12
C PRO A 117 -3.85 15.36 -4.17
N GLY A 118 -5.01 15.21 -4.81
CA GLY A 118 -5.66 13.92 -5.03
C GLY A 118 -5.01 13.04 -6.12
N VAL A 119 -4.04 13.55 -6.89
CA VAL A 119 -3.38 12.76 -7.94
C VAL A 119 -2.19 12.00 -7.35
N THR A 120 -2.29 10.67 -7.29
CA THR A 120 -1.27 9.81 -6.66
C THR A 120 -0.31 9.17 -7.66
N HIS A 121 -0.77 8.94 -8.89
CA HIS A 121 0.03 8.39 -9.98
C HIS A 121 -0.31 9.11 -11.27
N ASN A 122 0.70 9.37 -12.10
CA ASN A 122 0.52 9.93 -13.43
C ASN A 122 1.57 9.35 -14.38
N TYR A 123 1.13 8.77 -15.48
CA TYR A 123 1.95 8.04 -16.44
C TYR A 123 1.72 8.54 -17.87
N LEU A 124 2.81 8.78 -18.58
CA LEU A 124 2.79 8.87 -20.03
C LEU A 124 2.71 7.44 -20.61
N ARG A 125 1.77 7.22 -21.53
CA ARG A 125 1.53 5.94 -22.19
C ARG A 125 1.53 6.11 -23.70
N ASN A 126 1.94 5.05 -24.40
CA ASN A 126 1.88 4.98 -25.86
C ASN A 126 0.45 4.64 -26.31
N HIS A 127 -0.42 5.65 -26.36
CA HIS A 127 -1.83 5.56 -26.73
C HIS A 127 -2.37 6.96 -27.07
N ASP A 128 -3.46 7.08 -27.85
CA ASP A 128 -4.05 8.38 -28.21
C ASP A 128 -4.46 9.20 -26.97
N PHE A 129 -5.05 8.52 -25.97
CA PHE A 129 -5.06 9.02 -24.60
C PHE A 129 -3.68 8.72 -24.01
N ASN A 130 -2.75 9.64 -24.17
CA ASN A 130 -1.34 9.46 -23.84
C ASN A 130 -1.03 9.72 -22.37
N MET A 131 -1.92 10.30 -21.56
CA MET A 131 -1.67 10.57 -20.15
C MET A 131 -2.68 9.89 -19.24
N TRP A 132 -2.20 9.09 -18.28
CA TRP A 132 -3.04 8.26 -17.42
C TRP A 132 -2.72 8.53 -15.96
N PHE A 133 -3.71 8.99 -15.21
CA PHE A 133 -3.53 9.32 -13.81
C PHE A 133 -4.65 8.77 -12.93
N THR A 134 -4.33 8.46 -11.69
CA THR A 134 -5.33 8.14 -10.67
C THR A 134 -5.58 9.39 -9.84
N ILE A 135 -6.85 9.73 -9.67
CA ILE A 135 -7.28 10.84 -8.83
C ILE A 135 -8.21 10.34 -7.73
N ALA A 136 -8.11 10.94 -6.55
CA ALA A 136 -9.08 10.83 -5.48
C ALA A 136 -9.58 12.22 -5.09
N THR A 137 -10.87 12.33 -4.75
CA THR A 137 -11.48 13.54 -4.21
C THR A 137 -12.18 13.21 -2.91
N GLU A 138 -12.02 14.09 -1.93
CA GLU A 138 -12.64 13.97 -0.61
C GLU A 138 -14.18 14.10 -0.68
N PRO A 139 -14.91 13.48 0.27
CA PRO A 139 -16.34 13.71 0.41
C PRO A 139 -16.61 15.20 0.67
N GLY A 140 -17.63 15.74 0.01
CA GLY A 140 -17.99 17.16 0.15
C GLY A 140 -17.06 18.14 -0.57
N SER A 141 -16.14 17.67 -1.43
CA SER A 141 -15.34 18.54 -2.31
C SER A 141 -16.24 19.53 -3.06
N ALA A 142 -15.90 20.83 -3.00
CA ALA A 142 -16.70 21.91 -3.57
C ALA A 142 -16.97 21.75 -5.08
N LEU A 143 -16.04 21.15 -5.81
CA LEU A 143 -16.18 20.90 -7.25
C LEU A 143 -16.65 19.48 -7.57
N GLY A 144 -16.69 18.58 -6.57
CA GLY A 144 -16.80 17.14 -6.80
C GLY A 144 -15.68 16.61 -7.70
N VAL A 145 -15.81 15.37 -8.17
CA VAL A 145 -14.82 14.80 -9.09
C VAL A 145 -14.98 15.37 -10.50
N GLU A 146 -16.21 15.61 -10.94
CA GLU A 146 -16.52 16.11 -12.27
C GLU A 146 -15.96 17.52 -12.50
N GLY A 147 -16.25 18.47 -11.60
CA GLY A 147 -15.73 19.83 -11.70
C GLY A 147 -14.21 19.90 -11.53
N THR A 148 -13.65 19.03 -10.68
CA THR A 148 -12.18 18.90 -10.56
C THR A 148 -11.55 18.48 -11.89
N LEU A 149 -12.14 17.50 -12.59
CA LEU A 149 -11.63 17.05 -13.88
C LEU A 149 -11.82 18.07 -14.99
N GLU A 150 -12.90 18.87 -14.96
CA GLU A 150 -13.07 19.98 -15.89
C GLU A 150 -11.94 21.01 -15.75
N VAL A 151 -11.64 21.42 -14.51
CA VAL A 151 -10.54 22.36 -14.22
C VAL A 151 -9.22 21.75 -14.66
N LEU A 152 -8.92 20.51 -14.27
CA LEU A 152 -7.68 19.84 -14.67
C LEU A 152 -7.55 19.68 -16.18
N GLY A 153 -8.64 19.37 -16.88
CA GLY A 153 -8.67 19.29 -18.34
C GLY A 153 -8.25 20.60 -18.99
N ARG A 154 -8.80 21.72 -18.51
CA ARG A 154 -8.46 23.06 -18.99
C ARG A 154 -7.01 23.42 -18.68
N GLU A 155 -6.56 23.26 -17.44
CA GLU A 155 -5.20 23.63 -17.02
C GLU A 155 -4.13 22.78 -17.74
N ALA A 156 -4.42 21.49 -17.94
CA ALA A 156 -3.54 20.59 -18.68
C ALA A 156 -3.53 20.86 -20.19
N GLY A 157 -4.50 21.61 -20.72
CA GLY A 157 -4.73 21.74 -22.16
C GLY A 157 -5.10 20.41 -22.81
N ALA A 158 -5.86 19.57 -22.10
CA ALA A 158 -6.30 18.29 -22.63
C ALA A 158 -7.41 18.50 -23.68
N GLU A 159 -7.28 17.84 -24.83
CA GLU A 159 -8.33 17.80 -25.84
C GLU A 159 -9.55 17.02 -25.34
N SER A 160 -9.30 15.99 -24.52
CA SER A 160 -10.34 15.14 -23.97
C SER A 160 -9.87 14.41 -22.73
N MET A 161 -10.79 14.16 -21.79
CA MET A 161 -10.59 13.27 -20.65
C MET A 161 -11.65 12.16 -20.64
N ARG A 162 -11.23 10.96 -20.24
CA ARG A 162 -12.07 9.78 -20.07
C ARG A 162 -12.00 9.33 -18.62
N GLN A 163 -13.16 9.31 -17.99
CA GLN A 163 -13.34 8.78 -16.64
C GLN A 163 -13.49 7.27 -16.71
N LEU A 164 -12.71 6.56 -15.91
CA LEU A 164 -12.69 5.10 -15.84
C LEU A 164 -12.88 4.70 -14.37
N PRO A 165 -14.10 4.87 -13.81
CA PRO A 165 -14.40 4.47 -12.44
C PRO A 165 -14.31 2.94 -12.31
N THR A 166 -13.89 2.49 -11.13
CA THR A 166 -13.86 1.04 -10.85
C THR A 166 -15.27 0.56 -10.56
N LEU A 167 -15.84 -0.23 -11.48
CA LEU A 167 -17.18 -0.82 -11.31
C LEU A 167 -17.16 -2.13 -10.52
N LYS A 168 -16.08 -2.90 -10.65
CA LYS A 168 -15.93 -4.21 -10.00
C LYS A 168 -14.46 -4.45 -9.69
N LEU A 169 -14.15 -4.74 -8.44
CA LEU A 169 -12.79 -5.02 -8.00
C LEU A 169 -12.56 -6.53 -7.93
N PHE A 170 -11.62 -7.02 -8.73
CA PHE A 170 -11.12 -8.38 -8.63
C PHE A 170 -9.70 -8.31 -8.05
N LYS A 171 -9.55 -8.57 -6.75
CA LYS A 171 -8.28 -8.40 -6.05
C LYS A 171 -7.65 -9.75 -5.71
N ILE A 172 -6.39 -9.92 -6.11
CA ILE A 172 -5.48 -10.92 -5.55
C ILE A 172 -4.66 -10.17 -4.48
N ARG A 173 -4.63 -10.67 -3.24
CA ARG A 173 -3.77 -10.09 -2.20
C ARG A 173 -2.31 -10.17 -2.66
N MET A 174 -1.57 -9.08 -2.48
CA MET A 174 -0.13 -9.05 -2.68
C MET A 174 0.52 -9.01 -1.31
N ASP A 175 0.69 -10.18 -0.72
CA ASP A 175 1.62 -10.37 0.40
C ASP A 175 2.84 -11.11 -0.18
N LEU A 176 4.05 -10.68 0.15
CA LEU A 176 5.28 -11.37 -0.28
C LEU A 176 5.62 -12.41 0.77
N GLU A 177 5.61 -13.68 0.38
CA GLU A 177 6.10 -14.78 1.22
C GLU A 177 7.64 -14.71 1.26
N MET A 178 8.18 -14.54 2.46
CA MET A 178 9.61 -14.41 2.69
C MET A 178 10.26 -15.69 3.24
N GLU A 179 9.51 -16.62 3.84
CA GLU A 179 10.02 -17.86 4.44
C GLU A 179 9.78 -19.10 3.54
N GLY A 180 8.68 -19.14 2.78
CA GLY A 180 8.22 -20.30 1.99
C GLY A 180 8.41 -20.24 0.46
N ASP A 181 7.96 -21.31 -0.23
CA ASP A 181 7.84 -21.35 -1.70
C ASP A 181 6.50 -20.72 -2.11
N THR A 182 6.40 -20.22 -3.35
CA THR A 182 5.19 -19.59 -3.91
C THR A 182 3.92 -20.46 -3.87
N GLY A 183 4.05 -21.76 -3.58
CA GLY A 183 2.94 -22.66 -3.28
C GLY A 183 2.19 -22.33 -1.99
N ASP A 184 2.84 -21.77 -0.97
CA ASP A 184 2.19 -21.43 0.30
C ASP A 184 1.33 -20.15 0.20
N LEU A 185 1.61 -19.31 -0.81
CA LEU A 185 0.77 -18.17 -1.19
C LEU A 185 -0.58 -18.61 -1.80
N SER A 186 -0.73 -19.89 -2.17
CA SER A 186 -1.94 -20.42 -2.81
C SER A 186 -3.14 -20.57 -1.87
N SER A 187 -3.15 -19.88 -0.73
CA SER A 187 -4.39 -19.73 0.05
C SER A 187 -5.50 -19.32 -0.90
N ALA A 188 -6.49 -20.21 -1.08
CA ALA A 188 -7.58 -20.01 -2.01
C ALA A 188 -8.15 -18.63 -1.72
N GLY A 189 -8.00 -17.70 -2.68
CA GLY A 189 -8.56 -16.38 -2.55
C GLY A 189 -10.01 -16.56 -2.14
N VAL A 190 -10.38 -16.05 -0.97
CA VAL A 190 -11.78 -16.07 -0.56
C VAL A 190 -12.50 -15.30 -1.65
N VAL A 191 -13.31 -16.00 -2.44
CA VAL A 191 -14.14 -15.38 -3.47
C VAL A 191 -15.23 -14.64 -2.71
N GLU A 192 -14.91 -13.44 -2.24
CA GLU A 192 -15.89 -12.51 -1.74
C GLU A 192 -16.64 -11.94 -2.94
N GLU A 193 -17.97 -11.95 -2.88
CA GLU A 193 -18.74 -11.22 -3.86
C GLU A 193 -18.37 -9.74 -3.79
N PRO A 194 -18.13 -9.08 -4.94
CA PRO A 194 -17.80 -7.67 -4.94
C PRO A 194 -18.99 -6.88 -4.40
N HIS A 195 -18.79 -6.29 -3.23
CA HIS A 195 -19.72 -5.42 -2.56
C HIS A 195 -19.13 -4.01 -2.53
N GLU A 196 -19.94 -3.01 -2.90
CA GLU A 196 -19.57 -1.61 -2.67
C GLU A 196 -19.59 -1.35 -1.17
N PRO A 197 -18.47 -0.92 -0.55
CA PRO A 197 -18.46 -0.67 0.88
C PRO A 197 -19.52 0.37 1.24
N GLU A 198 -20.26 0.11 2.32
CA GLU A 198 -21.15 1.11 2.89
C GLU A 198 -20.31 2.30 3.36
N VAL A 199 -20.65 3.49 2.85
CA VAL A 199 -19.98 4.73 3.21
C VAL A 199 -20.40 5.14 4.60
N ILE A 200 -19.44 5.42 5.46
CA ILE A 200 -19.69 5.95 6.79
C ILE A 200 -19.43 7.46 6.80
N GLU A 201 -20.16 8.17 7.65
CA GLU A 201 -19.84 9.55 7.95
C GLU A 201 -18.64 9.59 8.90
N ALA A 202 -17.51 10.13 8.42
CA ALA A 202 -16.31 10.27 9.23
C ALA A 202 -16.50 11.36 10.27
N THR A 203 -16.29 11.02 11.54
CA THR A 203 -16.32 11.97 12.65
C THR A 203 -15.07 12.86 12.65
N GLU A 204 -15.10 13.96 13.40
CA GLU A 204 -13.90 14.80 13.59
C GLU A 204 -12.75 14.00 14.22
N MET A 205 -13.07 13.05 15.12
CA MET A 205 -12.07 12.17 15.72
C MET A 205 -11.47 11.20 14.68
N ASP A 206 -12.28 10.63 13.78
CA ASP A 206 -11.77 9.77 12.70
C ASP A 206 -10.74 10.54 11.85
N VAL A 207 -11.07 11.79 11.48
CA VAL A 207 -10.18 12.64 10.67
C VAL A 207 -8.90 12.99 11.43
N ALA A 208 -9.00 13.31 12.73
CA ALA A 208 -7.83 13.60 13.56
C ALA A 208 -6.89 12.39 13.66
N VAL A 209 -7.44 11.20 13.92
CA VAL A 209 -6.70 9.93 14.00
C VAL A 209 -6.02 9.60 12.67
N ILE A 210 -6.74 9.72 11.54
CA ILE A 210 -6.16 9.49 10.21
C ILE A 210 -5.01 10.45 9.96
N ARG A 211 -5.17 11.75 10.26
CA ARG A 211 -4.12 12.76 10.03
C ARG A 211 -2.86 12.50 10.85
N ALA A 212 -3.01 12.10 12.11
CA ALA A 212 -1.90 11.81 13.00
C ALA A 212 -1.16 10.51 12.63
N LEU A 213 -1.83 9.54 11.99
CA LEU A 213 -1.27 8.22 11.70
C LEU A 213 -0.98 7.92 10.22
N GLN A 214 -1.48 8.71 9.27
CA GLN A 214 -1.26 8.47 7.83
C GLN A 214 0.22 8.58 7.39
N GLY A 215 1.07 9.14 8.26
CA GLY A 215 2.52 9.20 8.06
C GLY A 215 3.23 7.91 8.47
N ASP A 216 4.55 8.03 8.61
CA ASP A 216 5.40 6.93 9.07
C ASP A 216 5.28 6.79 10.59
N MET A 217 4.86 5.60 11.05
CA MET A 217 4.90 5.30 12.48
C MET A 217 6.35 5.09 12.94
N PRO A 218 6.72 5.57 14.14
CA PRO A 218 8.04 5.34 14.68
C PRO A 218 8.27 3.86 14.97
N ILE A 219 9.50 3.39 14.77
CA ILE A 219 9.92 2.06 15.23
C ILE A 219 10.34 2.19 16.70
N ALA A 220 9.37 2.10 17.59
CA ALA A 220 9.53 2.28 19.04
C ALA A 220 8.59 1.34 19.81
N PRO A 221 8.84 1.06 21.11
CA PRO A 221 7.98 0.20 21.90
C PRO A 221 6.50 0.61 21.89
N GLU A 222 6.22 1.91 21.96
CA GLU A 222 4.87 2.49 21.96
C GLU A 222 4.66 3.39 20.74
N PRO A 223 4.46 2.83 19.54
CA PRO A 223 4.51 3.60 18.30
C PRO A 223 3.24 4.42 18.06
N TYR A 224 2.16 4.17 18.82
CA TYR A 224 0.90 4.92 18.74
C TYR A 224 0.89 6.14 19.67
N ALA A 225 1.74 6.17 20.71
CA ALA A 225 1.75 7.22 21.73
C ALA A 225 1.99 8.62 21.16
N PRO A 226 2.90 8.84 20.18
CA PRO A 226 3.08 10.18 19.60
C PRO A 226 1.82 10.71 18.91
N ALA A 227 1.12 9.86 18.16
CA ALA A 227 -0.13 10.24 17.50
C ALA A 227 -1.25 10.52 18.51
N ALA A 228 -1.33 9.72 19.59
CA ALA A 228 -2.29 9.96 20.67
C ALA A 228 -2.04 11.32 21.34
N ALA A 229 -0.78 11.62 21.64
CA ALA A 229 -0.38 12.90 22.21
C ALA A 229 -0.68 14.09 21.29
N GLU A 230 -0.46 13.94 19.97
CA GLU A 230 -0.75 14.98 18.97
C GLU A 230 -2.23 15.39 18.98
N ILE A 231 -3.14 14.42 19.11
CA ILE A 231 -4.59 14.68 19.12
C ILE A 231 -5.16 14.88 20.54
N GLY A 232 -4.31 14.88 21.57
CA GLY A 232 -4.69 15.18 22.95
C GLY A 232 -5.46 14.07 23.68
N VAL A 233 -5.23 12.80 23.30
CA VAL A 233 -5.81 11.63 23.99
C VAL A 233 -4.71 10.71 24.54
N ASP A 234 -5.08 9.78 25.43
CA ASP A 234 -4.15 8.73 25.82
C ASP A 234 -4.08 7.61 24.76
N GLN A 235 -3.01 6.81 24.81
CA GLN A 235 -2.78 5.75 23.82
C GLN A 235 -3.89 4.68 23.84
N ALA A 236 -4.51 4.41 25.00
CA ALA A 236 -5.57 3.41 25.09
C ALA A 236 -6.82 3.88 24.34
N ALA A 237 -7.23 5.14 24.52
CA ALA A 237 -8.34 5.74 23.80
C ALA A 237 -8.10 5.79 22.28
N LEU A 238 -6.87 6.07 21.84
CA LEU A 238 -6.52 6.00 20.42
C LEU A 238 -6.69 4.57 19.86
N LEU A 239 -6.19 3.56 20.60
CA LEU A 239 -6.29 2.15 20.20
C LEU A 239 -7.75 1.67 20.15
N ASP A 240 -8.56 2.02 21.15
CA ASP A 240 -10.00 1.73 21.18
C ASP A 240 -10.72 2.37 19.97
N HIS A 241 -10.32 3.60 19.61
CA HIS A 241 -10.86 4.26 18.42
C HIS A 241 -10.44 3.57 17.12
N LEU A 242 -9.17 3.16 16.99
CA LEU A 242 -8.68 2.38 15.84
C LEU A 242 -9.41 1.04 15.71
N GLU A 243 -9.73 0.39 16.84
CA GLU A 243 -10.54 -0.83 16.86
C GLU A 243 -11.95 -0.56 16.34
N SER A 244 -12.61 0.50 16.82
CA SER A 244 -13.91 0.92 16.29
C SER A 244 -13.85 1.23 14.78
N MET A 245 -12.79 1.87 14.30
CA MET A 245 -12.59 2.10 12.86
C MET A 245 -12.41 0.79 12.08
N ARG A 246 -11.76 -0.21 12.68
CA ARG A 246 -11.58 -1.55 12.08
C ARG A 246 -12.90 -2.29 11.98
N GLU A 247 -13.72 -2.25 13.03
CA GLU A 247 -15.08 -2.82 13.05
C GLU A 247 -15.99 -2.17 11.99
N ARG A 248 -15.90 -0.83 11.85
CA ARG A 248 -16.58 -0.06 10.79
C ARG A 248 -15.95 -0.21 9.41
N LYS A 249 -14.90 -1.03 9.26
CA LYS A 249 -14.15 -1.27 8.02
C LYS A 249 -13.40 -0.06 7.45
N ALA A 250 -13.34 1.06 8.18
CA ALA A 250 -12.58 2.25 7.81
C ALA A 250 -11.06 2.02 7.94
N LEU A 251 -10.63 1.22 8.91
CA LEU A 251 -9.25 0.74 9.03
C LEU A 251 -9.16 -0.71 8.54
N ARG A 252 -8.33 -0.97 7.52
CA ARG A 252 -8.15 -2.33 7.00
C ARG A 252 -7.17 -3.14 7.86
N ARG A 253 -5.99 -2.56 8.12
CA ARG A 253 -4.91 -3.15 8.93
C ARG A 253 -3.84 -2.10 9.21
N VAL A 254 -2.93 -2.42 10.13
CA VAL A 254 -1.61 -1.77 10.21
C VAL A 254 -0.59 -2.73 9.59
N ALA A 255 0.36 -2.23 8.81
CA ALA A 255 1.34 -3.08 8.15
C ALA A 255 2.63 -2.34 7.81
N ALA A 256 3.73 -3.08 7.77
CA ALA A 256 4.93 -2.69 7.04
C ALA A 256 4.67 -2.81 5.53
N ILE A 257 4.85 -1.72 4.81
CA ILE A 257 4.81 -1.68 3.35
C ILE A 257 6.23 -1.85 2.84
N LEU A 258 6.46 -2.83 1.95
CA LEU A 258 7.77 -3.08 1.37
C LEU A 258 7.97 -2.31 0.07
N PHE A 259 9.22 -2.03 -0.29
CA PHE A 259 9.53 -1.54 -1.63
C PHE A 259 9.32 -2.65 -2.67
N HIS A 260 8.34 -2.48 -3.57
CA HIS A 260 7.96 -3.49 -4.56
C HIS A 260 9.05 -3.73 -5.65
N ARG A 261 9.90 -2.73 -5.95
CA ARG A 261 11.13 -2.78 -6.76
C ARG A 261 11.61 -1.34 -7.01
N ARG A 262 12.93 -1.16 -7.21
CA ARG A 262 13.48 -0.16 -8.13
C ARG A 262 13.96 -0.90 -9.36
#